data_AF-A0A957QXP4-F1
#
_entry.id   AF-A0A957QXP4-F1
#
_cell.length_a   1.000
_cell.length_b   1.000
_cell.length_c   1.000
_cell.angle_alpha   90.00
_cell.angle_beta   90.00
_cell.angle_gamma   90.00
#
_symmetry.space_group_name_H-M   'P 1'
#
loop_
_entity.id
_entity.type
_entity.pdbx_description
1 polymer ?
#
loop_
_entity_poly.entity_id
_entity_poly.type
_entity_poly.pdbx_seq_one_letter_code
_entity_poly.pdbx_strand_id
1 'polypeptide(L)'
;GGKSWLSYTSVLFGLRVDDEAQYDVMLNSFADAHYPHLLQYLQTQGYDTQRITPLEMAEQDRPKWEQTGRFLGFDHWIFLNDMGEFNGRTYGWGPSPPDQYTISYMRDVTEADRPDTPHLYFYITHNSHLPWVEPPTVVDDWHTLADVPPQAPTGYDPYHETKEAYLQSIFYQLEMVTQIIRTGAPDALYVIVGDHQPPLRAFADYDGPATPMHIISQDEGLHELLTVYGYANGFPLGEATIKHEGFYSLFMQLLLRRFGGYDVAELPPIRPDGVDLQQLVEP
;
A
#
# COMPACT_ATOMS: atom_id res chain seq x y z
N GLY A 1 8.09 9.24 11.10
CA GLY A 1 7.72 9.57 9.72
C GLY A 1 8.92 9.46 8.79
N GLY A 2 8.65 9.05 7.56
CA GLY A 2 9.60 8.84 6.47
C GLY A 2 9.96 7.37 6.24
N LYS A 3 10.53 7.09 5.06
CA LYS A 3 11.07 5.78 4.67
C LYS A 3 10.02 4.69 4.45
N SER A 4 8.91 5.05 3.80
CA SER A 4 7.81 4.13 3.46
C SER A 4 8.29 2.84 2.77
N TRP A 5 9.36 2.90 1.99
CA TRP A 5 9.94 1.74 1.30
C TRP A 5 10.51 0.68 2.22
N LEU A 6 11.00 1.05 3.40
CA LEU A 6 11.45 0.08 4.38
C LEU A 6 10.25 -0.67 4.98
N SER A 7 9.18 0.06 5.28
CA SER A 7 7.94 -0.51 5.82
C SER A 7 7.27 -1.46 4.83
N TYR A 8 6.95 -0.99 3.62
CA TYR A 8 6.24 -1.87 2.68
C TYR A 8 7.10 -3.05 2.21
N THR A 9 8.42 -2.88 2.11
CA THR A 9 9.31 -4.02 1.83
C THR A 9 9.23 -5.03 2.97
N SER A 10 9.23 -4.57 4.22
CA SER A 10 9.09 -5.47 5.36
C SER A 10 7.77 -6.24 5.37
N VAL A 11 6.66 -5.54 5.10
CA VAL A 11 5.32 -6.14 4.97
C VAL A 11 5.27 -7.21 3.88
N LEU A 12 5.82 -6.91 2.70
CA LEU A 12 5.72 -7.78 1.53
C LEU A 12 6.65 -9.00 1.61
N PHE A 13 7.88 -8.81 2.12
CA PHE A 13 8.91 -9.85 2.15
C PHE A 13 8.89 -10.68 3.42
N GLY A 14 8.27 -10.18 4.50
CA GLY A 14 8.38 -10.82 5.81
C GLY A 14 9.79 -10.71 6.41
N LEU A 15 10.58 -9.75 5.94
CA LEU A 15 11.93 -9.47 6.39
C LEU A 15 11.98 -8.13 7.09
N ARG A 16 12.73 -8.04 8.19
CA ARG A 16 12.92 -6.75 8.85
C ARG A 16 13.90 -5.90 8.06
N VAL A 17 13.42 -4.78 7.52
CA VAL A 17 14.23 -3.77 6.83
C VAL A 17 14.19 -2.47 7.62
N ASP A 18 15.29 -2.14 8.29
CA ASP A 18 15.38 -1.02 9.23
C ASP A 18 16.12 0.20 8.65
N ASP A 19 16.93 -0.01 7.61
CA ASP A 19 17.77 1.04 7.03
C ASP A 19 17.98 0.90 5.51
N GLU A 20 18.56 1.95 4.95
CA GLU A 20 18.80 2.06 3.50
C GLU A 20 19.82 1.03 2.99
N ALA A 21 20.84 0.71 3.79
CA ALA A 21 21.87 -0.23 3.36
C ALA A 21 21.29 -1.65 3.23
N GLN A 22 20.41 -2.04 4.16
CA GLN A 22 19.67 -3.30 4.05
C GLN A 22 18.77 -3.32 2.81
N TYR A 23 18.02 -2.23 2.58
CA TYR A 23 17.17 -2.10 1.40
C TYR A 23 17.97 -2.20 0.10
N ASP A 24 19.09 -1.48 -0.01
CA ASP A 24 19.95 -1.51 -1.20
C ASP A 24 20.53 -2.91 -1.45
N VAL A 25 20.94 -3.62 -0.40
CA VAL A 25 21.40 -5.02 -0.53
C VAL A 25 20.29 -5.90 -1.06
N MET A 26 19.08 -5.79 -0.52
CA MET A 26 17.91 -6.54 -0.98
C MET A 26 17.54 -6.20 -2.42
N LEU A 27 17.44 -4.92 -2.76
CA LEU A 27 17.13 -4.45 -4.12
C LEU A 27 18.13 -5.01 -5.14
N ASN A 28 19.42 -4.96 -4.84
CA ASN A 28 20.46 -5.45 -5.74
C ASN A 28 20.54 -6.99 -5.81
N SER A 29 20.17 -7.68 -4.73
CA SER A 29 20.27 -9.14 -4.65
C SER A 29 19.01 -9.84 -5.15
N PHE A 30 17.83 -9.23 -4.98
CA PHE A 30 16.53 -9.83 -5.26
C PHE A 30 15.79 -9.20 -6.43
N ALA A 31 16.28 -8.12 -7.06
CA ALA A 31 15.69 -7.64 -8.30
C ALA A 31 15.71 -8.70 -9.42
N ASP A 32 16.73 -9.56 -9.45
CA ASP A 32 16.87 -10.61 -10.47
C ASP A 32 16.87 -12.03 -9.86
N ALA A 33 16.63 -12.17 -8.55
CA ALA A 33 16.54 -13.45 -7.86
C ALA A 33 15.12 -13.72 -7.37
N HIS A 34 14.74 -15.00 -7.33
CA HIS A 34 13.38 -15.44 -7.00
C HIS A 34 13.16 -15.51 -5.49
N TYR A 35 13.20 -14.38 -4.79
CA TYR A 35 12.76 -14.34 -3.39
C TYR A 35 11.23 -14.36 -3.32
N PRO A 36 10.59 -15.40 -2.75
CA PRO A 36 9.15 -15.60 -2.84
C PRO A 36 8.35 -14.68 -1.88
N HIS A 37 8.43 -13.36 -2.06
CA HIS A 37 7.62 -12.40 -1.33
C HIS A 37 6.15 -12.43 -1.80
N LEU A 38 5.26 -11.70 -1.09
CA LEU A 38 3.81 -11.79 -1.27
C LEU A 38 3.37 -11.59 -2.72
N LEU A 39 3.83 -10.50 -3.37
CA LEU A 39 3.40 -10.16 -4.72
C LEU A 39 3.87 -11.21 -5.74
N GLN A 40 5.14 -11.63 -5.66
CA GLN A 40 5.67 -12.67 -6.54
C GLN A 40 4.96 -14.01 -6.34
N TYR A 41 4.60 -14.37 -5.10
CA TYR A 41 3.77 -15.54 -4.85
C TYR A 41 2.42 -15.43 -5.57
N LEU A 42 1.72 -14.31 -5.46
CA LEU A 42 0.42 -14.12 -6.12
C LEU A 42 0.54 -14.10 -7.65
N GLN A 43 1.63 -13.56 -8.21
CA GLN A 43 1.94 -13.70 -9.65
C GLN A 43 2.03 -15.17 -10.07
N THR A 44 2.66 -16.03 -9.26
CA THR A 44 2.71 -17.49 -9.56
C THR A 44 1.34 -18.16 -9.53
N GLN A 45 0.36 -17.54 -8.90
CA GLN A 45 -1.05 -17.97 -8.87
C GLN A 45 -1.87 -17.35 -10.01
N GLY A 46 -1.25 -16.61 -10.93
CA GLY A 46 -1.89 -16.01 -12.09
C GLY A 46 -2.43 -14.61 -11.87
N TYR A 47 -2.12 -13.95 -10.74
CA TYR A 47 -2.49 -12.55 -10.54
C TYR A 47 -1.64 -11.64 -11.42
N ASP A 48 -2.31 -10.70 -12.08
CA ASP A 48 -1.69 -9.60 -12.79
C ASP A 48 -1.38 -8.46 -11.81
N THR A 49 -0.10 -8.20 -11.58
CA THR A 49 0.35 -7.27 -10.53
C THR A 49 0.57 -5.86 -11.06
N GLN A 50 -0.17 -4.94 -10.47
CA GLN A 50 -0.35 -3.58 -10.93
C GLN A 50 0.13 -2.60 -9.87
N ARG A 51 0.99 -1.68 -10.32
CA ARG A 51 1.42 -0.53 -9.53
C ARG A 51 1.07 0.75 -10.26
N ILE A 52 0.54 1.72 -9.54
CA ILE A 52 0.44 3.10 -10.00
C ILE A 52 1.20 4.03 -9.05
N THR A 53 1.99 4.93 -9.61
CA THR A 53 2.69 6.00 -8.89
C THR A 53 2.16 7.33 -9.40
N PRO A 54 1.55 8.17 -8.55
CA PRO A 54 0.86 9.39 -8.98
C PRO A 54 1.84 10.57 -9.18
N LEU A 55 3.07 10.27 -9.59
CA LEU A 55 4.17 11.22 -9.76
C LEU A 55 4.75 11.08 -11.15
N GLU A 56 5.32 12.18 -11.65
CA GLU A 56 6.03 12.13 -12.92
C GLU A 56 7.25 11.21 -12.85
N MET A 57 7.42 10.36 -13.85
CA MET A 57 8.63 9.58 -14.01
C MET A 57 9.57 10.33 -14.95
N ALA A 58 10.68 10.80 -14.40
CA ALA A 58 11.73 11.35 -15.23
C ALA A 58 12.48 10.21 -15.96
N GLU A 59 12.74 10.40 -17.26
CA GLU A 59 13.31 9.36 -18.12
C GLU A 59 14.67 8.83 -17.61
N GLN A 60 15.48 9.69 -16.99
CA GLN A 60 16.76 9.27 -16.41
C GLN A 60 16.62 8.29 -15.24
N ASP A 61 15.46 8.24 -14.58
CA ASP A 61 15.20 7.36 -13.44
C ASP A 61 14.61 6.02 -13.87
N ARG A 62 14.27 5.84 -15.16
CA ARG A 62 13.63 4.62 -15.70
C ARG A 62 14.38 3.34 -15.32
N PRO A 63 15.72 3.22 -15.46
CA PRO A 63 16.41 1.97 -15.10
C PRO A 63 16.24 1.59 -13.61
N LYS A 64 16.20 2.59 -12.72
CA LYS A 64 16.01 2.37 -11.27
C LYS A 64 14.58 1.88 -10.98
N TRP A 65 13.59 2.45 -11.66
CA TRP A 65 12.20 2.03 -11.52
C TRP A 65 11.97 0.63 -12.07
N GLU A 66 12.56 0.28 -13.22
CA GLU A 66 12.51 -1.08 -13.76
C GLU A 66 13.14 -2.10 -12.81
N GLN A 67 14.28 -1.78 -12.19
CA GLN A 67 14.90 -2.62 -11.16
C GLN A 67 13.97 -2.78 -9.95
N THR A 68 13.39 -1.69 -9.47
CA THR A 68 12.45 -1.70 -8.34
C THR A 68 11.19 -2.51 -8.66
N GLY A 69 10.71 -2.45 -9.91
CA GLY A 69 9.53 -3.16 -10.36
C GLY A 69 9.74 -4.67 -10.38
N ARG A 70 10.91 -5.12 -10.85
CA ARG A 70 11.29 -6.54 -10.76
C ARG A 70 11.47 -6.99 -9.31
N PHE A 71 12.10 -6.16 -8.48
CA PHE A 71 12.29 -6.44 -7.05
C PHE A 71 10.97 -6.58 -6.29
N LEU A 72 9.99 -5.72 -6.56
CA LEU A 72 8.68 -5.78 -5.90
C LEU A 72 7.68 -6.70 -6.59
N GLY A 73 8.00 -7.18 -7.80
CA GLY A 73 7.15 -8.07 -8.59
C GLY A 73 5.92 -7.38 -9.17
N PHE A 74 6.11 -6.35 -9.99
CA PHE A 74 5.05 -5.69 -10.77
C PHE A 74 5.16 -6.06 -12.26
N ASP A 75 4.06 -6.54 -12.83
CA ASP A 75 3.92 -6.77 -14.28
C ASP A 75 3.77 -5.44 -15.02
N HIS A 76 3.06 -4.50 -14.40
CA HIS A 76 2.73 -3.20 -14.97
C HIS A 76 2.91 -2.09 -13.94
N TRP A 77 3.58 -1.02 -14.37
CA TRP A 77 3.80 0.17 -13.55
C TRP A 77 3.37 1.43 -14.31
N ILE A 78 2.27 2.03 -13.85
CA ILE A 78 1.69 3.26 -14.39
C ILE A 78 2.25 4.47 -13.63
N PHE A 79 2.70 5.49 -14.35
CA PHE A 79 3.13 6.77 -13.79
C PHE A 79 2.19 7.92 -14.18
N LEU A 80 2.37 9.10 -13.58
CA LEU A 80 1.52 10.26 -13.90
C LEU A 80 1.55 10.60 -15.40
N ASN A 81 2.70 10.47 -16.06
CA ASN A 81 2.84 10.75 -17.49
C ASN A 81 2.00 9.80 -18.37
N ASP A 82 1.58 8.65 -17.85
CA ASP A 82 0.71 7.70 -18.54
C ASP A 82 -0.78 8.04 -18.36
N MET A 83 -1.12 8.86 -17.35
CA MET A 83 -2.49 9.29 -17.02
C MET A 83 -2.94 10.46 -17.91
N GLY A 84 -2.93 10.27 -19.23
CA GLY A 84 -3.09 11.35 -20.21
C GLY A 84 -4.38 12.19 -20.14
N GLU A 85 -5.38 11.76 -19.37
CA GLU A 85 -6.63 12.48 -19.16
C GLU A 85 -6.61 13.42 -17.94
N PHE A 86 -5.63 13.30 -17.05
CA PHE A 86 -5.57 14.09 -15.84
C PHE A 86 -5.00 15.49 -16.09
N ASN A 87 -5.84 16.52 -15.96
CA ASN A 87 -5.45 17.93 -16.04
C ASN A 87 -5.84 18.72 -14.77
N GLY A 88 -6.20 17.99 -13.72
CA GLY A 88 -6.86 18.50 -12.55
C GLY A 88 -5.90 19.03 -11.51
N ARG A 89 -6.48 19.49 -10.40
CA ARG A 89 -5.74 19.96 -9.24
C ARG A 89 -4.94 18.81 -8.61
N THR A 90 -3.69 19.11 -8.29
CA THR A 90 -2.81 18.23 -7.55
C THR A 90 -2.72 18.61 -6.07
N TYR A 91 -2.30 17.65 -5.24
CA TYR A 91 -2.29 17.76 -3.78
C TYR A 91 -0.98 17.21 -3.20
N GLY A 92 -0.61 17.68 -2.02
CA GLY A 92 0.43 17.08 -1.18
C GLY A 92 1.84 17.12 -1.76
N TRP A 93 2.62 16.09 -1.44
CA TRP A 93 4.01 15.94 -1.85
C TRP A 93 4.15 15.52 -3.32
N GLY A 94 5.12 16.12 -4.02
CA GLY A 94 5.39 15.82 -5.43
C GLY A 94 4.19 16.10 -6.35
N PRO A 95 3.48 17.23 -6.13
CA PRO A 95 2.08 17.46 -6.48
C PRO A 95 1.40 16.35 -7.29
N SER A 96 0.57 15.54 -6.63
CA SER A 96 -0.03 14.34 -7.22
C SER A 96 -1.55 14.48 -7.44
N PRO A 97 -2.18 13.73 -8.38
CA PRO A 97 -3.63 13.57 -8.40
C PRO A 97 -4.22 13.12 -7.04
N PRO A 98 -5.54 13.30 -6.83
CA PRO A 98 -6.24 12.65 -5.73
C PRO A 98 -6.04 11.14 -5.73
N ASP A 99 -5.83 10.55 -4.56
CA ASP A 99 -5.73 9.10 -4.38
C ASP A 99 -6.98 8.38 -4.92
N GLN A 100 -8.17 8.98 -4.76
CA GLN A 100 -9.43 8.46 -5.34
C GLN A 100 -9.34 8.35 -6.87
N TYR A 101 -8.83 9.38 -7.54
CA TYR A 101 -8.65 9.39 -8.99
C TYR A 101 -7.64 8.32 -9.40
N THR A 102 -6.48 8.30 -8.73
CA THR A 102 -5.40 7.38 -9.10
C THR A 102 -5.78 5.91 -8.93
N ILE A 103 -6.39 5.52 -7.81
CA ILE A 103 -6.80 4.14 -7.57
C ILE A 103 -7.88 3.72 -8.57
N SER A 104 -8.87 4.59 -8.81
CA SER A 104 -9.97 4.31 -9.74
C SER A 104 -9.48 4.20 -11.18
N TYR A 105 -8.59 5.11 -11.60
CA TYR A 105 -7.95 5.07 -12.92
C TYR A 105 -7.20 3.76 -13.13
N MET A 106 -6.34 3.35 -12.19
CA MET A 106 -5.59 2.09 -12.27
C MET A 106 -6.54 0.89 -12.43
N ARG A 107 -7.61 0.84 -11.62
CA ARG A 107 -8.60 -0.23 -11.72
C ARG A 107 -9.24 -0.26 -13.12
N ASP A 108 -9.78 0.87 -13.56
CA ASP A 108 -10.54 0.93 -14.81
C ASP A 108 -9.66 0.59 -16.04
N VAL A 109 -8.42 1.07 -16.11
CA VAL A 109 -7.53 0.77 -17.26
C VAL A 109 -7.03 -0.68 -17.26
N THR A 110 -6.80 -1.27 -16.09
CA THR A 110 -6.28 -2.65 -15.99
C THR A 110 -7.38 -3.68 -16.22
N GLU A 111 -8.56 -3.47 -15.65
CA GLU A 111 -9.74 -4.32 -15.89
C GLU A 111 -10.20 -4.24 -17.36
N ALA A 112 -10.06 -3.08 -18.01
CA ALA A 112 -10.36 -2.95 -19.44
C ALA A 112 -9.35 -3.69 -20.34
N ASP A 113 -8.07 -3.72 -19.97
CA ASP A 113 -7.02 -4.41 -20.74
C ASP A 113 -7.09 -5.94 -20.56
N ARG A 114 -7.36 -6.42 -19.33
CA ARG A 114 -7.31 -7.86 -19.00
C ARG A 114 -8.49 -8.35 -18.13
N PRO A 115 -9.75 -8.25 -18.61
CA PRO A 115 -10.95 -8.46 -17.79
C PRO A 115 -11.11 -9.86 -17.18
N ASP A 116 -10.47 -10.88 -17.77
CA ASP A 116 -10.56 -12.28 -17.31
C ASP A 116 -9.40 -12.70 -16.39
N THR A 117 -8.54 -11.75 -15.98
CA THR A 117 -7.37 -12.03 -15.14
C THR A 117 -7.60 -11.50 -13.72
N PRO A 118 -7.27 -12.25 -12.65
CA PRO A 118 -7.32 -11.69 -11.31
C PRO A 118 -6.25 -10.59 -11.16
N HIS A 119 -6.63 -9.42 -10.67
CA HIS A 119 -5.72 -8.29 -10.50
C HIS A 119 -5.25 -8.14 -9.06
N LEU A 120 -3.98 -7.77 -8.90
CA LEU A 120 -3.41 -7.32 -7.64
C LEU A 120 -3.00 -5.86 -7.77
N TYR A 121 -3.60 -5.01 -6.95
CA TYR A 121 -3.27 -3.59 -6.91
C TYR A 121 -2.40 -3.28 -5.68
N PHE A 122 -1.20 -2.73 -5.91
CA PHE A 122 -0.36 -2.21 -4.84
C PHE A 122 -0.24 -0.70 -4.95
N TYR A 123 -0.85 0.05 -4.04
CA TYR A 123 -0.84 1.52 -4.06
C TYR A 123 -0.32 2.12 -2.75
N ILE A 124 0.47 3.20 -2.85
CA ILE A 124 0.88 4.01 -1.69
C ILE A 124 0.11 5.33 -1.77
N THR A 125 -0.84 5.50 -0.86
CA THR A 125 -1.65 6.72 -0.77
C THR A 125 -0.78 7.95 -0.52
N HIS A 126 -1.04 9.04 -1.23
CA HIS A 126 -0.25 10.26 -1.21
C HIS A 126 -0.92 11.41 -0.44
N ASN A 127 -2.25 11.50 -0.40
CA ASN A 127 -2.92 12.70 0.11
C ASN A 127 -2.84 12.89 1.64
N SER A 128 -2.38 11.88 2.39
CA SER A 128 -2.04 11.99 3.82
C SER A 128 -0.53 12.16 4.08
N HIS A 129 0.27 12.24 3.02
CA HIS A 129 1.70 12.53 3.11
C HIS A 129 1.93 14.02 3.39
N LEU A 130 3.01 14.32 4.09
CA LEU A 130 3.42 15.69 4.37
C LEU A 130 3.99 16.38 3.11
N PRO A 131 3.69 17.66 2.82
CA PRO A 131 2.88 18.61 3.59
C PRO A 131 1.38 18.33 3.52
N TRP A 132 0.68 18.35 4.66
CA TRP A 132 -0.77 18.23 4.68
C TRP A 132 -1.40 19.50 4.14
N VAL A 133 -1.92 19.39 2.93
CA VAL A 133 -2.76 20.40 2.30
C VAL A 133 -4.22 20.02 2.50
N GLU A 134 -5.13 20.97 2.27
CA GLU A 134 -6.56 20.67 2.23
C GLU A 134 -6.83 19.56 1.19
N PRO A 135 -7.34 18.39 1.62
CA PRO A 135 -7.60 17.28 0.71
C PRO A 135 -8.79 17.60 -0.20
N PRO A 136 -8.95 16.89 -1.34
CA PRO A 136 -10.17 16.98 -2.12
C PRO A 136 -11.37 16.42 -1.33
N THR A 137 -12.57 16.67 -1.82
CA THR A 137 -13.76 15.96 -1.35
C THR A 137 -13.88 14.63 -2.09
N VAL A 138 -14.30 13.58 -1.40
CA VAL A 138 -14.68 12.32 -2.05
C VAL A 138 -15.93 12.55 -2.89
N VAL A 139 -15.89 12.08 -4.14
CA VAL A 139 -16.99 12.24 -5.12
C VAL A 139 -17.53 10.87 -5.54
N ASP A 140 -18.78 10.82 -6.00
CA ASP A 140 -19.35 9.56 -6.52
C ASP A 140 -18.73 9.18 -7.87
N ASP A 141 -18.56 10.16 -8.76
CA ASP A 141 -17.93 9.97 -10.07
C ASP A 141 -16.50 10.54 -10.05
N TRP A 142 -15.52 9.63 -10.00
CA TRP A 142 -14.10 9.97 -9.91
C TRP A 142 -13.58 10.72 -11.15
N HIS A 143 -14.22 10.60 -12.31
CA HIS A 143 -13.83 11.33 -13.52
C HIS A 143 -13.92 12.85 -13.32
N THR A 144 -14.82 13.30 -12.44
CA THR A 144 -14.96 14.74 -12.13
C THR A 144 -13.70 15.34 -11.49
N LEU A 145 -12.82 14.51 -10.94
CA LEU A 145 -11.53 14.93 -10.37
C LEU A 145 -10.48 15.26 -11.43
N ALA A 146 -10.65 14.76 -12.67
CA ALA A 146 -9.70 14.92 -13.77
C ALA A 146 -9.53 16.38 -14.22
N ASP A 147 -10.56 17.20 -14.02
CA ASP A 147 -10.67 18.56 -14.57
C ASP A 147 -10.84 19.64 -13.48
N VAL A 148 -10.72 19.28 -12.20
CA VAL A 148 -10.81 20.26 -11.09
C VAL A 148 -9.75 21.33 -11.33
N PRO A 149 -10.11 22.63 -11.43
CA PRO A 149 -9.15 23.67 -11.78
C PRO A 149 -7.95 23.70 -10.83
N PRO A 150 -6.71 23.76 -11.33
CA PRO A 150 -5.53 23.88 -10.50
C PRO A 150 -5.62 25.09 -9.56
N GLN A 151 -5.23 24.91 -8.30
CA GLN A 151 -5.05 26.02 -7.38
C GLN A 151 -3.62 26.55 -7.51
N ALA A 152 -3.44 27.86 -7.36
CA ALA A 152 -2.11 28.45 -7.26
C ALA A 152 -1.33 27.74 -6.14
N PRO A 153 -0.04 27.41 -6.33
CA PRO A 153 0.75 26.76 -5.30
C PRO A 153 0.73 27.63 -4.04
N THR A 154 0.10 27.13 -2.98
CA THR A 154 0.36 27.65 -1.64
C THR A 154 1.78 27.20 -1.33
N GLY A 155 2.73 28.13 -1.28
CA GLY A 155 4.11 27.82 -0.94
C GLY A 155 4.18 26.95 0.33
N TYR A 156 5.22 26.13 0.45
CA TYR A 156 5.40 25.30 1.64
C TYR A 156 5.43 26.19 2.89
N ASP A 157 4.45 25.99 3.76
CA ASP A 157 4.37 26.68 5.04
C ASP A 157 4.48 25.66 6.18
N PRO A 158 5.63 25.58 6.87
CA PRO A 158 5.80 24.67 7.99
C PRO A 158 4.85 24.95 9.16
N TYR A 159 4.28 26.16 9.25
CA TYR A 159 3.30 26.50 10.29
C TYR A 159 1.91 25.88 10.04
N HIS A 160 1.65 25.35 8.85
CA HIS A 160 0.40 24.65 8.52
C HIS A 160 0.46 23.13 8.77
N GLU A 161 1.63 22.60 9.18
CA GLU A 161 1.80 21.20 9.57
C GLU A 161 1.24 20.93 10.97
N THR A 162 -0.07 21.04 11.10
CA THR A 162 -0.80 20.92 12.36
C THR A 162 -1.40 19.53 12.51
N LYS A 163 -1.69 19.13 13.76
CA LYS A 163 -2.46 17.92 14.06
C LYS A 163 -3.83 17.95 13.37
N GLU A 164 -4.45 19.12 13.28
CA GLU A 164 -5.73 19.33 12.63
C GLU A 164 -5.65 19.04 11.12
N ALA A 165 -4.65 19.56 10.42
CA ALA A 165 -4.43 19.30 8.99
C ALA A 165 -4.15 17.81 8.72
N TYR A 166 -3.36 17.16 9.58
CA TYR A 166 -3.17 15.71 9.50
C TYR A 166 -4.50 14.96 9.65
N LEU A 167 -5.29 15.26 10.69
CA LEU A 167 -6.56 14.58 10.93
C LEU A 167 -7.55 14.77 9.77
N GLN A 168 -7.60 15.97 9.16
CA GLN A 168 -8.37 16.20 7.95
C GLN A 168 -7.94 15.28 6.80
N SER A 169 -6.64 15.13 6.57
CA SER A 169 -6.12 14.21 5.56
C SER A 169 -6.50 12.76 5.86
N ILE A 170 -6.44 12.33 7.13
CA ILE A 170 -6.83 10.97 7.54
C ILE A 170 -8.33 10.73 7.37
N PHE A 171 -9.19 11.70 7.71
CA PHE A 171 -10.63 11.58 7.47
C PHE A 171 -10.95 11.43 6.00
N TYR A 172 -10.31 12.24 5.14
CA TYR A 172 -10.43 12.07 3.69
C TYR A 172 -9.99 10.66 3.24
N GLN A 173 -8.83 10.16 3.71
CA GLN A 173 -8.37 8.83 3.32
C GLN A 173 -9.34 7.72 3.73
N LEU A 174 -9.90 7.78 4.94
CA LEU A 174 -10.86 6.79 5.41
C LEU A 174 -12.17 6.83 4.61
N GLU A 175 -12.64 8.03 4.27
CA GLU A 175 -13.82 8.21 3.41
C GLU A 175 -13.55 7.68 1.99
N MET A 176 -12.40 8.01 1.40
CA MET A 176 -11.98 7.58 0.07
C MET A 176 -11.87 6.05 0.00
N VAL A 177 -11.14 5.44 0.94
CA VAL A 177 -10.98 3.98 0.99
C VAL A 177 -12.34 3.29 1.18
N THR A 178 -13.23 3.86 2.00
CA THR A 178 -14.59 3.33 2.16
C THR A 178 -15.34 3.37 0.82
N GLN A 179 -15.24 4.44 0.05
CA GLN A 179 -15.88 4.55 -1.27
C GLN A 179 -15.29 3.54 -2.27
N ILE A 180 -13.96 3.38 -2.31
CA ILE A 180 -13.29 2.41 -3.17
C ILE A 180 -13.75 0.98 -2.85
N ILE A 181 -13.83 0.62 -1.56
CA ILE A 181 -14.30 -0.70 -1.12
C ILE A 181 -15.76 -0.93 -1.51
N ARG A 182 -16.63 0.07 -1.31
CA ARG A 182 -18.06 -0.03 -1.61
C ARG A 182 -18.37 -0.19 -3.10
N THR A 183 -17.48 0.29 -3.96
CA THR A 183 -17.64 0.27 -5.42
C THR A 183 -16.77 -0.77 -6.12
N GLY A 184 -15.94 -1.52 -5.38
CA GLY A 184 -15.09 -2.55 -5.96
C GLY A 184 -15.78 -3.90 -6.12
N ALA A 185 -15.02 -4.87 -6.64
CA ALA A 185 -15.52 -6.21 -6.92
C ALA A 185 -15.98 -6.91 -5.62
N PRO A 186 -17.08 -7.69 -5.68
CA PRO A 186 -17.65 -8.33 -4.49
C PRO A 186 -16.73 -9.38 -3.86
N ASP A 187 -15.84 -9.98 -4.64
CA ASP A 187 -14.85 -10.98 -4.24
C ASP A 187 -13.47 -10.36 -3.92
N ALA A 188 -13.35 -9.03 -3.90
CA ALA A 188 -12.11 -8.34 -3.58
C ALA A 188 -11.68 -8.55 -2.12
N LEU A 189 -10.37 -8.61 -1.93
CA LEU A 189 -9.69 -8.59 -0.64
C LEU A 189 -8.86 -7.32 -0.54
N TYR A 190 -9.17 -6.47 0.45
CA TYR A 190 -8.42 -5.24 0.70
C TYR A 190 -7.52 -5.42 1.91
N VAL A 191 -6.27 -5.02 1.76
CA VAL A 191 -5.30 -4.92 2.86
C VAL A 191 -4.85 -3.48 2.97
N ILE A 192 -5.19 -2.83 4.08
CA ILE A 192 -4.83 -1.44 4.37
C ILE A 192 -3.81 -1.45 5.49
N VAL A 193 -2.64 -0.88 5.27
CA VAL A 193 -1.54 -0.85 6.25
C VAL A 193 -0.98 0.56 6.30
N GLY A 194 -0.88 1.15 7.49
CA GLY A 194 -0.11 2.37 7.69
C GLY A 194 1.38 2.06 7.71
N ASP A 195 2.17 2.82 6.96
CA ASP A 195 3.62 2.63 6.82
C ASP A 195 4.40 3.16 8.02
N HIS A 196 4.02 4.33 8.54
CA HIS A 196 4.63 4.93 9.73
C HIS A 196 3.77 6.02 10.36
N GLN A 197 4.04 6.34 11.62
CA GLN A 197 3.51 7.53 12.26
C GLN A 197 3.99 8.83 11.57
N PRO A 198 3.16 9.90 11.52
CA PRO A 198 3.55 11.20 11.01
C PRO A 198 4.74 11.78 11.82
N PRO A 199 5.45 12.80 11.29
CA PRO A 199 6.57 13.38 12.02
C PRO A 199 6.12 14.06 13.32
N LEU A 200 6.88 13.85 14.39
CA LEU A 200 6.57 14.37 15.73
C LEU A 200 6.46 15.90 15.79
N ARG A 201 7.03 16.65 14.85
CA ARG A 201 6.93 18.12 14.86
C ARG A 201 5.50 18.65 14.82
N ALA A 202 4.56 17.86 14.34
CA ALA A 202 3.13 18.18 14.32
C ALA A 202 2.37 17.72 15.59
N PHE A 203 3.01 16.94 16.47
CA PHE A 203 2.40 16.28 17.63
C PHE A 203 3.22 16.54 18.88
N ALA A 204 2.61 17.14 19.91
CA ALA A 204 3.29 17.37 21.19
C ALA A 204 3.58 16.07 21.95
N ASP A 205 2.79 15.02 21.70
CA ASP A 205 2.83 13.74 22.41
C ASP A 205 3.13 12.59 21.41
N TYR A 206 3.91 11.61 21.85
CA TYR A 206 4.23 10.41 21.07
C TYR A 206 3.61 9.17 21.73
N ASP A 207 2.68 8.54 21.02
CA ASP A 207 1.93 7.37 21.52
C ASP A 207 2.46 6.03 20.99
N GLY A 208 3.71 6.00 20.50
CA GLY A 208 4.37 4.80 20.00
C GLY A 208 4.37 4.67 18.47
N PRO A 209 4.97 3.59 17.93
CA PRO A 209 5.19 3.43 16.48
C PRO A 209 4.03 2.74 15.75
N ALA A 210 3.02 2.25 16.47
CA ALA A 210 1.96 1.40 15.91
C ALA A 210 1.16 2.15 14.83
N THR A 211 0.81 1.46 13.75
CA THR A 211 -0.02 1.99 12.65
C THR A 211 -1.23 1.09 12.41
N PRO A 212 -2.32 1.59 11.80
CA PRO A 212 -3.50 0.78 11.54
C PRO A 212 -3.21 -0.34 10.53
N MET A 213 -3.86 -1.49 10.73
CA MET A 213 -3.90 -2.59 9.78
C MET A 213 -5.32 -3.14 9.68
N HIS A 214 -5.88 -3.16 8.49
CA HIS A 214 -7.20 -3.72 8.20
C HIS A 214 -7.11 -4.73 7.07
N ILE A 215 -7.83 -5.84 7.23
CA ILE A 215 -8.08 -6.83 6.18
C ILE A 215 -9.59 -6.87 6.00
N ILE A 216 -10.07 -6.55 4.80
CA ILE A 216 -11.50 -6.35 4.51
C ILE A 216 -11.89 -7.23 3.33
N SER A 217 -12.94 -8.03 3.50
CA SER A 217 -13.48 -8.92 2.48
C SER A 217 -14.98 -9.16 2.72
N GLN A 218 -15.68 -9.74 1.74
CA GLN A 218 -17.01 -10.30 1.94
C GLN A 218 -16.96 -11.77 2.41
N ASP A 219 -15.78 -12.38 2.45
CA ASP A 219 -15.61 -13.78 2.83
C ASP A 219 -15.76 -14.00 4.35
N GLU A 220 -16.87 -14.57 4.77
CA GLU A 220 -17.17 -14.86 6.18
C GLU A 220 -16.16 -15.83 6.82
N GLY A 221 -15.64 -16.80 6.05
CA GLY A 221 -14.65 -17.76 6.55
C GLY A 221 -13.30 -17.10 6.83
N LEU A 222 -12.92 -16.08 6.06
CA LEU A 222 -11.75 -15.26 6.34
C LEU A 222 -11.95 -14.45 7.62
N HIS A 223 -13.14 -13.89 7.85
CA HIS A 223 -13.44 -13.18 9.10
C HIS A 223 -13.31 -14.10 10.31
N GLU A 224 -13.87 -15.32 10.26
CA GLU A 224 -13.72 -16.31 11.33
C GLU A 224 -12.24 -16.61 11.63
N LEU A 225 -11.43 -16.83 10.59
CA LEU A 225 -9.99 -17.07 10.74
C LEU A 225 -9.25 -15.87 11.35
N LEU A 226 -9.60 -14.65 10.94
CA LEU A 226 -8.98 -13.42 11.44
C LEU A 226 -9.22 -13.23 12.96
N THR A 227 -10.39 -13.61 13.47
CA THR A 227 -10.67 -13.53 14.92
C THR A 227 -9.73 -14.41 15.75
N VAL A 228 -9.28 -15.55 15.21
CA VAL A 228 -8.30 -16.44 15.86
C VAL A 228 -6.96 -15.74 16.07
N TYR A 229 -6.63 -14.78 15.20
CA TYR A 229 -5.39 -13.99 15.29
C TYR A 229 -5.59 -12.63 15.99
N GLY A 230 -6.73 -12.42 16.65
CA GLY A 230 -6.99 -11.22 17.45
C GLY A 230 -7.47 -10.01 16.67
N TYR A 231 -7.80 -10.16 15.38
CA TYR A 231 -8.47 -9.09 14.64
C TYR A 231 -9.89 -8.89 15.18
N ALA A 232 -10.27 -7.62 15.30
CA ALA A 232 -11.63 -7.21 15.69
C ALA A 232 -12.41 -6.77 14.45
N ASN A 233 -13.73 -6.93 14.50
CA ASN A 233 -14.62 -6.47 13.43
C ASN A 233 -14.75 -4.94 13.43
N GLY A 234 -14.71 -4.36 12.23
CA GLY A 234 -14.91 -2.93 11.98
C GLY A 234 -13.62 -2.12 11.87
N PHE A 235 -13.78 -0.81 11.69
CA PHE A 235 -12.67 0.15 11.60
C PHE A 235 -12.05 0.58 12.95
N PRO A 236 -12.74 0.57 14.10
CA PRO A 236 -12.08 0.84 15.37
C PRO A 236 -10.91 -0.12 15.61
N LEU A 237 -9.75 0.43 15.96
CA LEU A 237 -8.55 -0.38 16.20
C LEU A 237 -8.74 -1.24 17.45
N GLY A 238 -8.41 -2.52 17.32
CA GLY A 238 -8.27 -3.44 18.46
C GLY A 238 -6.91 -3.28 19.14
N GLU A 239 -6.71 -4.03 20.22
CA GLU A 239 -5.46 -4.03 21.00
C GLU A 239 -4.39 -4.96 20.43
N ALA A 240 -4.74 -5.80 19.45
CA ALA A 240 -3.81 -6.75 18.84
C ALA A 240 -2.79 -6.03 17.96
N THR A 241 -1.52 -6.42 18.08
CA THR A 241 -0.42 -5.84 17.32
C THR A 241 0.37 -6.91 16.60
N ILE A 242 0.81 -6.60 15.38
CA ILE A 242 1.79 -7.39 14.63
C ILE A 242 2.87 -6.46 14.09
N LYS A 243 4.11 -6.96 13.98
CA LYS A 243 5.16 -6.23 13.29
C LYS A 243 4.95 -6.28 11.78
N HIS A 244 5.45 -5.29 11.05
CA HIS A 244 5.33 -5.26 9.59
C HIS A 244 5.93 -6.52 8.95
N GLU A 245 7.12 -6.92 9.36
CA GLU A 245 7.77 -8.16 8.92
C GLU A 245 7.02 -9.44 9.34
N GLY A 246 6.16 -9.37 10.35
CA GLY A 246 5.33 -10.49 10.76
C GLY A 246 4.12 -10.74 9.84
N PHE A 247 3.66 -9.70 9.15
CA PHE A 247 2.45 -9.73 8.34
C PHE A 247 2.50 -10.81 7.25
N TYR A 248 3.60 -10.91 6.51
CA TYR A 248 3.74 -11.86 5.40
C TYR A 248 3.38 -13.29 5.83
N SER A 249 4.00 -13.80 6.90
CA SER A 249 3.78 -15.17 7.35
C SER A 249 2.36 -15.43 7.86
N LEU A 250 1.77 -14.45 8.56
CA LEU A 250 0.38 -14.49 9.00
C LEU A 250 -0.56 -14.54 7.78
N PHE A 251 -0.37 -13.63 6.85
CA PHE A 251 -1.25 -13.47 5.70
C PHE A 251 -1.17 -14.65 4.75
N MET A 252 0.04 -15.18 4.49
CA MET A 252 0.20 -16.43 3.75
C MET A 252 -0.51 -17.59 4.43
N GLN A 253 -0.44 -17.71 5.77
CA GLN A 253 -1.15 -18.76 6.48
C GLN A 253 -2.68 -18.59 6.36
N LEU A 254 -3.20 -17.36 6.38
CA LEU A 254 -4.61 -17.06 6.14
C LEU A 254 -5.04 -17.49 4.73
N LEU A 255 -4.29 -17.08 3.71
CA LEU A 255 -4.58 -17.42 2.31
C LEU A 255 -4.56 -18.93 2.09
N LEU A 256 -3.54 -19.63 2.60
CA LEU A 256 -3.41 -21.09 2.44
C LEU A 256 -4.49 -21.86 3.20
N ARG A 257 -4.93 -21.40 4.37
CA ARG A 257 -6.04 -22.02 5.12
C ARG A 257 -7.38 -21.81 4.45
N ARG A 258 -7.61 -20.61 3.91
CA ARG A 258 -8.93 -20.25 3.39
C ARG A 258 -9.12 -20.68 1.94
N PHE A 259 -8.10 -20.49 1.12
CA PHE A 259 -8.16 -20.65 -0.34
C PHE A 259 -7.22 -21.73 -0.86
N GLY A 260 -6.26 -22.19 -0.05
CA GLY A 260 -5.36 -23.27 -0.42
C GLY A 260 -6.00 -24.65 -0.28
N GLY A 261 -5.42 -25.64 -0.98
CA GLY A 261 -5.76 -27.05 -0.85
C GLY A 261 -4.90 -27.80 0.18
N TYR A 262 -4.41 -27.10 1.22
CA TYR A 262 -3.46 -27.64 2.18
C TYR A 262 -4.14 -28.18 3.43
N ASP A 263 -3.60 -29.27 3.99
CA ASP A 263 -3.98 -29.74 5.31
C ASP A 263 -3.36 -28.83 6.39
N VAL A 264 -4.10 -28.57 7.48
CA VAL A 264 -3.69 -27.62 8.53
C VAL A 264 -2.34 -27.97 9.16
N ALA A 265 -1.97 -29.26 9.16
CA ALA A 265 -0.71 -29.77 9.70
C ALA A 265 0.54 -29.41 8.85
N GLU A 266 0.36 -28.97 7.60
CA GLU A 266 1.47 -28.69 6.67
C GLU A 266 1.77 -27.19 6.52
N LEU A 267 1.04 -26.34 7.23
CA LEU A 267 1.16 -24.89 7.06
C LEU A 267 2.45 -24.35 7.67
N PRO A 268 3.16 -23.46 6.97
CA PRO A 268 4.31 -22.76 7.53
C PRO A 268 3.94 -22.06 8.84
N PRO A 269 4.84 -22.05 9.84
CA PRO A 269 4.58 -21.35 11.09
C PRO A 269 4.55 -19.83 10.88
N ILE A 270 3.72 -19.14 11.66
CA ILE A 270 3.75 -17.68 11.75
C ILE A 270 5.07 -17.26 12.37
N ARG A 271 5.70 -16.25 11.77
CA ARG A 271 6.91 -15.59 12.22
C ARG A 271 6.55 -14.14 12.61
N PRO A 272 6.04 -13.88 13.83
CA PRO A 272 5.59 -12.55 14.23
C PRO A 272 6.72 -11.51 14.24
N ASP A 273 7.97 -11.98 14.35
CA ASP A 273 9.20 -11.17 14.30
C ASP A 273 9.85 -11.16 12.91
N GLY A 274 9.15 -11.65 11.89
CA GLY A 274 9.68 -11.85 10.55
C GLY A 274 10.86 -12.82 10.51
N VAL A 275 11.62 -12.74 9.43
CA VAL A 275 12.91 -13.41 9.27
C VAL A 275 14.01 -12.35 9.24
N ASP A 276 15.13 -12.63 9.90
CA ASP A 276 16.29 -11.74 9.84
C ASP A 276 16.97 -11.88 8.48
N LEU A 277 17.29 -10.76 7.83
CA LEU A 277 17.98 -10.75 6.54
C LEU A 277 19.30 -11.56 6.61
N GLN A 278 20.00 -11.55 7.75
CA GLN A 278 21.23 -12.32 7.93
C GLN A 278 21.03 -13.83 7.77
N GLN A 279 19.84 -14.34 8.08
CA GLN A 279 19.51 -15.77 7.92
C GLN A 279 19.33 -16.18 6.45
N LEU A 280 19.19 -15.22 5.54
CA LEU A 280 19.10 -15.45 4.09
C LEU A 280 20.46 -15.33 3.38
N VAL A 281 21.45 -14.71 4.04
CA VAL A 281 22.78 -14.42 3.48
C VAL A 281 23.83 -15.43 3.96
N GLU A 282 23.50 -16.33 4.89
CA GLU A 282 24.37 -17.46 5.20
C GLU A 282 24.26 -18.56 4.12
N PRO A 283 25.40 -19.04 3.58
CA PRO A 283 25.46 -20.05 2.51
C PRO A 283 25.08 -21.47 2.95
#